data_AF-A0AAW0GF03-F1
#
_entry.id   AF-A0AAW0GF03-F1
#
_cell.length_a   1.000
_cell.length_b   1.000
_cell.length_c   1.000
_cell.angle_alpha   90.00
_cell.angle_beta   90.00
_cell.angle_gamma   90.00
#
_symmetry.space_group_name_H-M   'P 1'
#
loop_
_entity.id
_entity.type
_entity.pdbx_description
1 polymer ?
#
loop_
_entity_poly.entity_id
_entity_poly.type
_entity_poly.pdbx_seq_one_letter_code
_entity_poly.pdbx_strand_id
1 'polypeptide(L)'
;MSFIGRGIYHIDHAHVPNVRMALADEGSAADGTLVIVWHAREGCYDHMWLIEPVDGGVDDDTYTIRNLKTGTYMCISGSSSKDGTAVIGYHKTNDDSQKWIIRPERSDGRRWKIQSKATGTFLDLLDGGGCWTAVQGWRGDWIMTEGTRFGHQHWLFKPLSETSANIHAILKKNPVVRMNFENYHPDGLYLIPTEEELSSIWKRTELNNIPHRNGIFDCDDYVMAFKTEVAKWGNTTFQALGFSVLCGIMFGKRNEIMHAYNWILVRRDPERIVFFEPQNGAFAKDAWAYTANFGLF
;
A
#
# COMPACT_ATOMS: atom_id res chain seq x y z
N MET A 1 4.28 -7.09 11.94
CA MET A 1 3.84 -7.56 10.62
C MET A 1 5.09 -7.87 9.82
N SER A 2 5.10 -9.01 9.15
CA SER A 2 6.19 -9.47 8.28
C SER A 2 5.95 -8.96 6.85
N PHE A 3 7.02 -8.91 6.05
CA PHE A 3 6.89 -8.83 4.61
C PHE A 3 6.23 -10.11 4.08
N ILE A 4 5.30 -9.99 3.13
CA ILE A 4 4.50 -11.10 2.59
C ILE A 4 4.62 -11.24 1.07
N GLY A 5 5.69 -10.70 0.48
CA GLY A 5 5.89 -10.69 -0.96
C GLY A 5 5.12 -9.55 -1.64
N ARG A 6 4.43 -9.85 -2.76
CA ARG A 6 3.71 -8.85 -3.56
C ARG A 6 2.75 -8.02 -2.70
N GLY A 7 2.89 -6.70 -2.74
CA GLY A 7 2.05 -5.81 -1.95
C GLY A 7 2.49 -4.35 -1.99
N ILE A 8 1.69 -3.48 -1.39
CA ILE A 8 2.00 -2.08 -1.17
C ILE A 8 2.38 -1.90 0.30
N TYR A 9 3.50 -1.23 0.54
CA TYR A 9 4.06 -1.10 1.88
C TYR A 9 4.50 0.34 2.19
N HIS A 10 4.43 0.70 3.47
CA HIS A 10 5.41 1.61 4.04
C HIS A 10 6.63 0.79 4.48
N ILE A 11 7.83 1.33 4.25
CA ILE A 11 9.11 0.71 4.66
C ILE A 11 9.71 1.58 5.76
N ASP A 12 9.41 1.24 7.02
CA ASP A 12 9.87 1.98 8.20
C ASP A 12 11.31 1.55 8.56
N HIS A 13 12.14 2.47 9.08
CA HIS A 13 13.44 2.08 9.63
C HIS A 13 13.25 1.40 10.99
N ALA A 14 14.00 0.32 11.26
CA ALA A 14 13.74 -0.52 12.44
C ALA A 14 14.22 0.09 13.77
N HIS A 15 15.17 1.02 13.74
CA HIS A 15 15.81 1.57 14.94
C HIS A 15 15.64 3.08 15.13
N VAL A 16 15.30 3.79 14.06
CA VAL A 16 15.05 5.23 14.12
C VAL A 16 13.53 5.39 14.18
N PRO A 17 12.97 5.91 15.30
CA PRO A 17 11.54 5.97 15.47
C PRO A 17 10.92 6.98 14.50
N ASN A 18 9.69 6.69 14.07
CA ASN A 18 8.85 7.60 13.29
C ASN A 18 9.46 8.07 11.95
N VAL A 19 10.33 7.27 11.33
CA VAL A 19 10.81 7.52 9.96
C VAL A 19 10.57 6.34 9.02
N ARG A 20 10.35 6.64 7.74
CA ARG A 20 10.13 5.66 6.67
C ARG A 20 10.70 6.13 5.35
N MET A 21 10.95 5.19 4.45
CA MET A 21 11.44 5.49 3.11
C MET A 21 10.43 6.34 2.31
N ALA A 22 10.94 7.37 1.68
CA ALA A 22 10.24 8.32 0.84
C ALA A 22 11.07 8.63 -0.40
N LEU A 23 10.40 9.02 -1.47
CA LEU A 23 11.07 9.65 -2.61
C LEU A 23 11.16 11.16 -2.36
N ALA A 24 12.37 11.74 -2.47
CA ALA A 24 12.64 13.13 -2.14
C ALA A 24 11.86 14.13 -3.03
N ASP A 25 11.97 15.41 -2.70
CA ASP A 25 11.34 16.52 -3.42
C ASP A 25 9.83 16.35 -3.60
N GLU A 26 9.17 15.94 -2.51
CA GLU A 26 7.73 15.63 -2.48
C GLU A 26 7.33 14.57 -3.51
N GLY A 27 8.19 13.58 -3.75
CA GLY A 27 7.99 12.57 -4.78
C GLY A 27 8.13 13.13 -6.18
N SER A 28 9.26 13.77 -6.47
CA SER A 28 9.62 14.12 -7.86
C SER A 28 9.81 12.85 -8.69
N ALA A 29 9.24 12.84 -9.90
CA ALA A 29 9.40 11.73 -10.85
C ALA A 29 10.67 11.85 -11.70
N ALA A 30 11.53 12.83 -11.42
CA ALA A 30 12.77 13.02 -12.14
C ALA A 30 13.74 11.86 -11.87
N ASP A 31 14.41 11.41 -12.92
CA ASP A 31 15.49 10.44 -12.80
C ASP A 31 16.59 10.97 -11.89
N GLY A 32 16.95 10.18 -10.88
CA GLY A 32 17.98 10.56 -9.91
C GLY A 32 17.44 11.20 -8.63
N THR A 33 16.13 11.40 -8.50
CA THR A 33 15.53 11.84 -7.23
C THR A 33 15.90 10.86 -6.13
N LEU A 34 16.48 11.35 -5.02
CA LEU A 34 16.99 10.51 -3.96
C LEU A 34 15.88 9.76 -3.22
N VAL A 35 16.17 8.53 -2.81
CA VAL A 35 15.41 7.87 -1.75
C VAL A 35 15.96 8.34 -0.41
N ILE A 36 15.08 8.86 0.43
CA ILE A 36 15.41 9.38 1.76
C ILE A 36 14.54 8.69 2.80
N VAL A 37 14.82 8.92 4.08
CA VAL A 37 13.82 8.70 5.13
C VAL A 37 13.17 10.02 5.54
N TRP A 38 11.86 9.99 5.75
CA TRP A 38 11.09 11.14 6.23
C TRP A 38 10.08 10.69 7.29
N HIS A 39 9.40 11.66 7.90
CA HIS A 39 8.53 11.46 9.04
C HIS A 39 7.37 10.55 8.64
N ALA A 40 7.16 9.50 9.43
CA ALA A 40 6.09 8.53 9.26
C ALA A 40 4.71 9.17 9.49
N ARG A 41 4.21 9.90 8.48
CA ARG A 41 2.89 10.53 8.45
C ARG A 41 1.99 9.81 7.46
N GLU A 42 0.69 9.74 7.77
CA GLU A 42 -0.33 9.31 6.81
C GLU A 42 -0.59 10.43 5.79
N GLY A 43 -1.16 10.08 4.64
CA GLY A 43 -1.46 11.03 3.56
C GLY A 43 -0.26 11.44 2.68
N CYS A 44 0.93 10.88 2.92
CA CYS A 44 2.13 11.08 2.08
C CYS A 44 2.28 9.92 1.09
N TYR A 45 1.76 10.08 -0.13
CA TYR A 45 1.73 9.01 -1.13
C TYR A 45 3.11 8.64 -1.70
N ASP A 46 4.06 9.57 -1.67
CA ASP A 46 5.48 9.35 -2.03
C ASP A 46 6.24 8.47 -1.03
N HIS A 47 5.61 8.09 0.10
CA HIS A 47 6.15 7.12 1.06
C HIS A 47 5.70 5.68 0.78
N MET A 48 4.81 5.47 -0.19
CA MET A 48 4.21 4.16 -0.47
C MET A 48 4.95 3.45 -1.60
N TRP A 49 5.27 2.18 -1.38
CA TRP A 49 6.08 1.37 -2.29
C TRP A 49 5.33 0.10 -2.69
N LEU A 50 5.08 -0.06 -3.99
CA LEU A 50 4.59 -1.29 -4.60
C LEU A 50 5.78 -2.22 -4.81
N ILE A 51 5.71 -3.40 -4.21
CA ILE A 51 6.74 -4.43 -4.31
C ILE A 51 6.17 -5.58 -5.11
N GLU A 52 6.85 -5.94 -6.20
CA GLU A 52 6.42 -6.98 -7.13
C GLU A 52 7.54 -7.99 -7.36
N PRO A 53 7.25 -9.30 -7.33
CA PRO A 53 8.24 -10.31 -7.67
C PRO A 53 8.71 -10.14 -9.12
N VAL A 54 9.96 -10.47 -9.39
CA VAL A 54 10.49 -10.46 -10.76
C VAL A 54 10.11 -11.77 -11.44
N ASP A 55 9.25 -11.69 -12.46
CA ASP A 55 8.83 -12.85 -13.27
C ASP A 55 10.01 -13.60 -13.88
N GLY A 56 9.97 -14.94 -13.85
CA GLY A 56 10.99 -15.80 -14.45
C GLY A 56 12.34 -15.79 -13.71
N GLY A 57 12.40 -15.23 -12.50
CA GLY A 57 13.58 -15.28 -11.64
C GLY A 57 13.89 -16.70 -11.16
N VAL A 58 15.18 -17.02 -11.08
CA VAL A 58 15.69 -18.26 -10.46
C VAL A 58 15.69 -18.15 -8.92
N ASP A 59 15.48 -16.94 -8.39
CA ASP A 59 15.53 -16.61 -6.96
C ASP A 59 14.17 -16.11 -6.46
N ASP A 60 13.46 -16.91 -5.65
CA ASP A 60 12.12 -16.63 -5.10
C ASP A 60 12.01 -15.35 -4.24
N ASP A 61 13.13 -14.69 -3.95
CA ASP A 61 13.22 -13.51 -3.08
C ASP A 61 13.58 -12.21 -3.81
N THR A 62 13.51 -12.17 -5.15
CA THR A 62 13.88 -10.98 -5.94
C THR A 62 12.65 -10.18 -6.36
N TYR A 63 12.68 -8.88 -6.07
CA TYR A 63 11.56 -7.96 -6.28
C TYR A 63 12.00 -6.69 -7.00
N THR A 64 11.05 -6.02 -7.64
CA THR A 64 11.14 -4.59 -7.93
C THR A 64 10.43 -3.80 -6.83
N ILE A 65 10.88 -2.58 -6.57
CA ILE A 65 10.28 -1.67 -5.59
C ILE A 65 9.94 -0.37 -6.31
N ARG A 66 8.65 -0.07 -6.47
CA ARG A 66 8.13 1.04 -7.28
C ARG A 66 7.38 2.04 -6.42
N ASN A 67 7.69 3.32 -6.55
CA ASN A 67 6.99 4.36 -5.81
C ASN A 67 5.56 4.53 -6.36
N LEU A 68 4.54 4.55 -5.50
CA LEU A 68 3.15 4.65 -5.95
C LEU A 68 2.83 5.99 -6.62
N LYS A 69 3.34 7.08 -6.05
CA LYS A 69 3.06 8.44 -6.51
C LYS A 69 3.67 8.71 -7.88
N THR A 70 4.94 8.35 -8.08
CA THR A 70 5.67 8.70 -9.31
C THR A 70 5.73 7.59 -10.34
N GLY A 71 5.52 6.34 -9.94
CA GLY A 71 5.70 5.18 -10.81
C GLY A 71 7.16 4.89 -11.16
N THR A 72 8.13 5.60 -10.59
CA THR A 72 9.56 5.31 -10.75
C THR A 72 10.00 4.15 -9.86
N TYR A 73 11.06 3.47 -10.25
CA TYR A 73 11.61 2.31 -9.55
C TYR A 73 12.78 2.72 -8.68
N MET A 74 12.88 2.10 -7.50
CA MET A 74 14.05 2.21 -6.63
C MET A 74 15.25 1.57 -7.33
N CYS A 75 16.32 2.34 -7.49
CA CYS A 75 17.47 2.00 -8.31
C CYS A 75 18.76 2.32 -7.55
N ILE A 76 19.74 1.39 -7.58
CA ILE A 76 21.10 1.69 -7.13
C ILE A 76 21.86 2.42 -8.23
N SER A 77 22.28 3.65 -7.97
CA SER A 77 22.82 4.53 -9.02
C SER A 77 24.07 3.95 -9.68
N GLY A 78 24.03 3.82 -11.01
CA GLY A 78 25.13 3.33 -11.84
C GLY A 78 25.58 1.90 -11.54
N SER A 79 24.76 1.08 -10.85
CA SER A 79 25.15 -0.28 -10.42
C SER A 79 26.48 -0.32 -9.67
N SER A 80 26.79 0.74 -8.91
CA SER A 80 28.05 0.86 -8.17
C SER A 80 27.96 0.13 -6.83
N SER A 81 28.95 -0.74 -6.56
CA SER A 81 29.11 -1.42 -5.26
C SER A 81 29.92 -0.62 -4.23
N LYS A 82 30.28 0.63 -4.53
CA LYS A 82 30.97 1.51 -3.58
C LYS A 82 30.04 1.84 -2.41
N ASP A 83 30.60 1.82 -1.21
CA ASP A 83 29.92 2.32 -0.01
C ASP A 83 29.46 3.77 -0.23
N GLY A 84 28.21 4.04 0.12
CA GLY A 84 27.59 5.36 -0.04
C GLY A 84 27.03 5.63 -1.43
N THR A 85 26.92 4.61 -2.29
CA THR A 85 26.28 4.76 -3.60
C THR A 85 24.82 5.17 -3.41
N ALA A 86 24.39 6.24 -4.08
CA ALA A 86 23.04 6.77 -3.94
C ALA A 86 21.98 5.76 -4.40
N VAL A 87 20.87 5.70 -3.65
CA VAL A 87 19.66 5.00 -4.05
C VAL A 87 18.65 6.05 -4.51
N ILE A 88 18.11 5.88 -5.71
CA ILE A 88 17.32 6.88 -6.42
C ILE A 88 16.02 6.30 -6.96
N GLY A 89 15.04 7.16 -7.21
CA GLY A 89 13.96 6.90 -8.15
C GLY A 89 14.49 7.04 -9.58
N TYR A 90 14.16 6.07 -10.43
CA TYR A 90 14.54 6.06 -11.83
C TYR A 90 13.45 5.43 -12.69
N HIS A 91 13.33 5.85 -13.95
CA HIS A 91 12.45 5.19 -14.91
C HIS A 91 12.79 3.70 -15.07
N LYS A 92 11.85 2.87 -15.53
CA LYS A 92 12.04 1.42 -15.65
C LYS A 92 13.14 1.08 -16.67
N THR A 93 14.19 0.36 -16.26
CA THR A 93 15.31 -0.05 -17.14
C THR A 93 15.46 -1.57 -17.31
N ASN A 94 14.68 -2.38 -16.58
CA ASN A 94 14.70 -3.87 -16.58
C ASN A 94 16.04 -4.54 -16.19
N ASP A 95 17.08 -3.76 -15.88
CA ASP A 95 18.37 -4.29 -15.43
C ASP A 95 18.40 -4.57 -13.92
N ASP A 96 19.48 -5.18 -13.45
CA ASP A 96 19.62 -5.63 -12.06
C ASP A 96 19.75 -4.49 -11.03
N SER A 97 20.00 -3.25 -11.46
CA SER A 97 20.05 -2.08 -10.57
C SER A 97 18.70 -1.77 -9.92
N GLN A 98 17.60 -2.24 -10.53
CA GLN A 98 16.22 -2.06 -10.04
C GLN A 98 15.66 -3.33 -9.38
N LYS A 99 16.51 -4.34 -9.18
CA LYS A 99 16.13 -5.62 -8.57
C LYS A 99 16.72 -5.74 -7.18
N TRP A 100 15.87 -6.11 -6.25
CA TRP A 100 16.17 -6.12 -4.82
C TRP A 100 15.83 -7.48 -4.23
N ILE A 101 16.80 -8.10 -3.56
CA ILE A 101 16.59 -9.32 -2.79
C ILE A 101 16.11 -8.90 -1.39
N ILE A 102 14.94 -9.39 -0.98
CA ILE A 102 14.32 -9.03 0.32
C ILE A 102 14.23 -10.28 1.19
N ARG A 103 14.93 -10.29 2.33
CA ARG A 103 14.93 -11.44 3.26
C ARG A 103 14.92 -11.00 4.72
N PRO A 104 14.43 -11.84 5.64
CA PRO A 104 14.53 -11.56 7.06
C PRO A 104 15.99 -11.53 7.50
N GLU A 105 16.31 -10.65 8.44
CA GLU A 105 17.57 -10.67 9.19
C GLU A 105 17.67 -12.00 9.95
N ARG A 106 18.74 -12.75 9.68
CA ARG A 106 18.89 -14.13 10.17
C ARG A 106 19.08 -14.20 11.68
N SER A 107 19.49 -13.11 12.34
CA SER A 107 19.68 -13.11 13.79
C SER A 107 18.38 -13.10 14.60
N ASP A 108 17.28 -12.57 14.06
CA ASP A 108 16.02 -12.44 14.82
C ASP A 108 14.72 -12.75 14.07
N GLY A 109 14.75 -12.81 12.73
CA GLY A 109 13.58 -13.06 11.89
C GLY A 109 12.48 -11.98 11.96
N ARG A 110 12.72 -10.85 12.62
CA ARG A 110 11.73 -9.78 12.84
C ARG A 110 11.97 -8.58 11.94
N ARG A 111 13.24 -8.29 11.65
CA ARG A 111 13.68 -7.19 10.79
C ARG A 111 14.02 -7.73 9.41
N TRP A 112 14.00 -6.87 8.42
CA TRP A 112 14.25 -7.22 7.03
C TRP A 112 15.44 -6.46 6.50
N LYS A 113 16.16 -7.11 5.57
CA LYS A 113 17.24 -6.49 4.81
C LYS A 113 16.88 -6.51 3.33
N ILE A 114 17.33 -5.48 2.63
CA ILE A 114 17.07 -5.27 1.21
C ILE A 114 18.43 -5.16 0.53
N GLN A 115 18.80 -6.15 -0.27
CA GLN A 115 20.09 -6.23 -0.96
C GLN A 115 19.90 -5.94 -2.45
N SER A 116 20.75 -5.10 -3.03
CA SER A 116 20.80 -4.89 -4.48
C SER A 116 21.26 -6.18 -5.17
N LYS A 117 20.49 -6.64 -6.16
CA LYS A 117 20.85 -7.79 -7.00
C LYS A 117 22.11 -7.50 -7.84
N ALA A 118 22.26 -6.26 -8.32
CA ALA A 118 23.39 -5.85 -9.15
C ALA A 118 24.73 -5.83 -8.40
N THR A 119 24.73 -5.44 -7.13
CA THR A 119 25.97 -5.05 -6.42
C THR A 119 26.25 -5.86 -5.16
N GLY A 120 25.26 -6.55 -4.60
CA GLY A 120 25.37 -7.23 -3.31
C GLY A 120 25.41 -6.28 -2.09
N THR A 121 25.33 -4.96 -2.29
CA THR A 121 25.22 -3.98 -1.20
C THR A 121 23.79 -3.91 -0.66
N PHE A 122 23.63 -3.42 0.55
CA PHE A 122 22.34 -3.33 1.24
C PHE A 122 21.84 -1.89 1.28
N LEU A 123 20.51 -1.71 1.31
CA LEU A 123 19.90 -0.44 1.65
C LEU A 123 20.23 -0.09 3.09
N ASP A 124 20.91 1.04 3.26
CA ASP A 124 21.48 1.54 4.50
C ASP A 124 21.01 2.97 4.73
N LEU A 125 20.55 3.25 5.94
CA LEU A 125 20.25 4.61 6.37
C LEU A 125 21.56 5.29 6.79
N LEU A 126 22.02 6.26 5.99
CA LEU A 126 23.29 6.95 6.20
C LEU A 126 23.45 7.42 7.66
N ASP A 127 24.48 6.91 8.33
CA ASP A 127 24.82 7.19 9.73
C ASP A 127 23.68 7.01 10.75
N GLY A 128 22.63 6.26 10.39
CA GLY A 128 21.43 6.11 11.23
C GLY A 128 20.67 7.41 11.46
N GLY A 129 20.74 8.35 10.50
CA GLY A 129 20.16 9.69 10.62
C GLY A 129 18.62 9.76 10.65
N GLY A 130 18.08 10.95 10.92
CA GLY A 130 16.65 11.22 10.98
C GLY A 130 16.05 11.65 9.63
N CYS A 131 14.96 12.43 9.67
CA CYS A 131 14.33 12.99 8.47
C CYS A 131 15.35 13.66 7.53
N TRP A 132 15.12 13.51 6.22
CA TRP A 132 15.95 14.01 5.12
C TRP A 132 17.26 13.28 4.90
N THR A 133 17.56 12.26 5.72
CA THR A 133 18.75 11.44 5.53
C THR A 133 18.57 10.50 4.34
N ALA A 134 19.60 10.40 3.52
CA ALA A 134 19.60 9.52 2.35
C ALA A 134 19.60 8.04 2.73
N VAL A 135 18.92 7.23 1.92
CA VAL A 135 19.14 5.80 1.84
C VAL A 135 20.21 5.55 0.78
N GLN A 136 21.19 4.73 1.10
CA GLN A 136 22.35 4.46 0.25
C GLN A 136 22.64 2.96 0.17
N GLY A 137 23.41 2.56 -0.84
CA GLY A 137 24.03 1.25 -0.92
C GLY A 137 25.27 1.20 -0.03
N TRP A 138 25.32 0.23 0.89
CA TRP A 138 26.48 0.01 1.75
C TRP A 138 26.80 -1.47 1.85
N ARG A 139 28.08 -1.83 2.00
CA ARG A 139 28.46 -3.23 2.27
C ARG A 139 27.73 -3.77 3.50
N GLY A 140 27.46 -5.06 3.53
CA GLY A 140 26.78 -5.71 4.65
C GLY A 140 26.76 -7.22 4.50
N ASP A 141 26.11 -7.88 5.45
CA ASP A 141 25.90 -9.33 5.46
C ASP A 141 24.48 -9.65 5.91
N TRP A 142 23.93 -10.82 5.57
CA TRP A 142 22.60 -11.28 5.96
C TRP A 142 22.49 -11.68 7.44
N ILE A 143 23.61 -11.68 8.15
CA ILE A 143 23.71 -11.90 9.58
C ILE A 143 24.25 -10.63 10.21
N MET A 144 23.69 -10.23 11.34
CA MET A 144 24.27 -9.18 12.18
C MET A 144 25.73 -9.47 12.55
N THR A 145 26.64 -8.63 12.07
CA THR A 145 28.06 -8.64 12.43
C THR A 145 28.42 -7.36 13.19
N GLU A 146 29.64 -7.26 13.71
CA GLU A 146 30.10 -6.04 14.40
C GLU A 146 29.99 -4.79 13.50
N GLY A 147 30.19 -4.95 12.18
CA GLY A 147 30.06 -3.88 11.19
C GLY A 147 28.63 -3.41 10.90
N THR A 148 27.61 -4.22 11.22
CA THR A 148 26.18 -3.88 11.03
C THR A 148 25.42 -3.70 12.35
N ARG A 149 26.13 -3.73 13.49
CA ARG A 149 25.54 -3.76 14.85
C ARG A 149 24.61 -2.59 15.16
N PHE A 150 24.80 -1.46 14.49
CA PHE A 150 23.98 -0.25 14.66
C PHE A 150 22.63 -0.33 13.92
N GLY A 151 22.44 -1.34 13.07
CA GLY A 151 21.13 -1.64 12.50
C GLY A 151 20.64 -0.69 11.42
N HIS A 152 21.53 0.08 10.78
CA HIS A 152 21.20 1.02 9.70
C HIS A 152 20.57 0.34 8.47
N GLN A 153 20.74 -0.97 8.34
CA GLN A 153 20.26 -1.77 7.22
C GLN A 153 18.99 -2.56 7.55
N HIS A 154 18.33 -2.23 8.68
CA HIS A 154 17.18 -2.96 9.17
C HIS A 154 15.89 -2.21 8.93
N TRP A 155 14.97 -2.88 8.25
CA TRP A 155 13.72 -2.32 7.79
C TRP A 155 12.53 -3.12 8.32
N LEU A 156 11.39 -2.44 8.44
CA LEU A 156 10.11 -3.02 8.82
C LEU A 156 9.09 -2.72 7.74
N PHE A 157 8.48 -3.76 7.18
CA PHE A 157 7.41 -3.62 6.20
C PHE A 157 6.07 -3.49 6.91
N LYS A 158 5.33 -2.42 6.57
CA LYS A 158 3.95 -2.20 7.02
C LYS A 158 3.02 -2.32 5.81
N PRO A 159 2.30 -3.46 5.66
CA PRO A 159 1.40 -3.64 4.53
C PRO A 159 0.28 -2.60 4.55
N LEU A 160 -0.06 -2.10 3.36
CA LEU A 160 -1.15 -1.13 3.12
C LEU A 160 -2.19 -1.68 2.14
N SER A 161 -1.98 -2.91 1.65
CA SER A 161 -2.81 -3.55 0.64
C SER A 161 -3.17 -4.96 1.02
N GLU A 162 -4.23 -5.48 0.40
CA GLU A 162 -4.63 -6.88 0.48
C GLU A 162 -4.86 -7.49 -0.91
N THR A 163 -4.73 -8.81 -0.98
CA THR A 163 -5.04 -9.57 -2.20
C THR A 163 -6.54 -9.86 -2.27
N SER A 164 -7.08 -10.03 -3.48
CA SER A 164 -8.44 -10.53 -3.70
C SER A 164 -8.73 -11.80 -2.89
N ALA A 165 -7.82 -12.78 -2.90
CA ALA A 165 -7.95 -14.03 -2.16
C ALA A 165 -8.11 -13.81 -0.65
N ASN A 166 -7.32 -12.92 -0.06
CA ASN A 166 -7.44 -12.56 1.36
C ASN A 166 -8.75 -11.82 1.64
N ILE A 167 -9.14 -10.87 0.78
CA ILE A 167 -10.40 -10.15 0.92
C ILE A 167 -11.59 -11.12 0.92
N HIS A 168 -11.63 -12.08 -0.02
CA HIS A 168 -12.63 -13.16 -0.02
C HIS A 168 -12.64 -13.96 1.28
N ALA A 169 -11.47 -14.34 1.80
CA ALA A 169 -11.38 -15.07 3.07
C ALA A 169 -11.90 -14.25 4.26
N ILE A 170 -11.64 -12.94 4.28
CA ILE A 170 -12.12 -12.01 5.30
C ILE A 170 -13.64 -11.86 5.22
N LEU A 171 -14.19 -11.64 4.02
CA LEU A 171 -15.64 -11.49 3.80
C LEU A 171 -16.43 -12.73 4.29
N LYS A 172 -15.95 -13.95 4.01
CA LYS A 172 -16.57 -15.20 4.49
C LYS A 172 -16.57 -15.33 6.00
N LYS A 173 -15.47 -14.96 6.66
CA LYS A 173 -15.30 -15.10 8.11
C LYS A 173 -15.97 -13.97 8.89
N ASN A 174 -16.20 -12.82 8.25
CA ASN A 174 -16.73 -11.65 8.93
C ASN A 174 -18.14 -11.92 9.47
N PRO A 175 -18.42 -11.63 10.77
CA PRO A 175 -19.68 -11.97 11.41
C PRO A 175 -20.88 -11.17 10.90
N VAL A 176 -20.67 -10.06 10.20
CA VAL A 176 -21.72 -9.21 9.60
C VAL A 176 -21.98 -9.61 8.14
N VAL A 177 -20.91 -9.91 7.38
CA VAL A 177 -21.03 -10.20 5.93
C VAL A 177 -21.34 -11.68 5.66
N ARG A 178 -20.52 -12.61 6.19
CA ARG A 178 -20.69 -14.09 6.07
C ARG A 178 -20.88 -14.64 4.65
N MET A 179 -20.45 -13.92 3.62
CA MET A 179 -20.57 -14.33 2.23
C MET A 179 -19.42 -13.78 1.39
N ASN A 180 -19.33 -14.20 0.14
CA ASN A 180 -18.41 -13.65 -0.84
C ASN A 180 -19.09 -12.58 -1.69
N PHE A 181 -18.26 -11.68 -2.21
CA PHE A 181 -18.63 -10.70 -3.22
C PHE A 181 -17.79 -10.91 -4.46
N GLU A 182 -18.36 -10.68 -5.64
CA GLU A 182 -17.61 -10.78 -6.88
C GLU A 182 -16.53 -9.69 -6.93
N ASN A 183 -15.47 -9.95 -7.70
CA ASN A 183 -14.42 -8.96 -7.92
C ASN A 183 -13.90 -9.06 -9.35
N TYR A 184 -13.57 -7.92 -9.96
CA TYR A 184 -13.27 -7.88 -11.39
C TYR A 184 -11.92 -8.53 -11.75
N HIS A 185 -10.95 -8.47 -10.84
CA HIS A 185 -9.59 -8.99 -11.05
C HIS A 185 -9.32 -10.21 -10.14
N PRO A 186 -9.35 -11.45 -10.66
CA PRO A 186 -9.17 -12.66 -9.85
C PRO A 186 -7.92 -12.64 -8.97
N ASP A 187 -6.80 -12.10 -9.46
CA ASP A 187 -5.52 -11.93 -8.72
C ASP A 187 -5.22 -10.46 -8.35
N GLY A 188 -6.28 -9.70 -8.08
CA GLY A 188 -6.21 -8.28 -7.75
C GLY A 188 -5.42 -7.98 -6.49
N LEU A 189 -4.66 -6.88 -6.52
CA LEU A 189 -4.03 -6.27 -5.36
C LEU A 189 -4.74 -4.95 -5.07
N TYR A 190 -5.18 -4.74 -3.84
CA TYR A 190 -6.00 -3.60 -3.47
C TYR A 190 -5.31 -2.76 -2.39
N LEU A 191 -5.00 -1.49 -2.68
CA LEU A 191 -4.65 -0.50 -1.68
C LEU A 191 -5.86 -0.28 -0.77
N ILE A 192 -5.67 -0.36 0.55
CA ILE A 192 -6.72 -0.09 1.52
C ILE A 192 -6.67 1.41 1.87
N PRO A 193 -7.64 2.24 1.44
CA PRO A 193 -7.67 3.65 1.82
C PRO A 193 -7.99 3.83 3.32
N THR A 194 -7.59 4.96 3.90
CA THR A 194 -8.00 5.33 5.27
C THR A 194 -9.42 5.91 5.28
N GLU A 195 -10.08 5.88 6.44
CA GLU A 195 -11.38 6.55 6.64
C GLU A 195 -11.28 8.07 6.38
N GLU A 196 -10.13 8.70 6.66
CA GLU A 196 -9.87 10.12 6.37
C GLU A 196 -9.73 10.41 4.87
N GLU A 197 -9.03 9.55 4.13
CA GLU A 197 -8.92 9.62 2.66
C GLU A 197 -10.31 9.49 2.02
N LEU A 198 -11.09 8.47 2.42
CA LEU A 198 -12.47 8.29 1.95
C LEU A 198 -13.38 9.46 2.29
N SER A 199 -13.29 10.00 3.52
CA SER A 199 -14.06 11.18 3.92
C SER A 199 -13.72 12.39 3.05
N SER A 200 -12.44 12.54 2.69
CA SER A 200 -11.96 13.64 1.84
C SER A 200 -12.43 13.48 0.39
N ILE A 201 -12.46 12.25 -0.13
CA ILE A 201 -13.03 11.93 -1.45
C ILE A 201 -14.52 12.22 -1.44
N TRP A 202 -15.25 11.69 -0.44
CA TRP A 202 -16.69 11.87 -0.31
C TRP A 202 -17.11 13.34 -0.29
N LYS A 203 -16.42 14.19 0.47
CA LYS A 203 -16.69 15.64 0.50
C LYS A 203 -16.61 16.31 -0.88
N ARG A 204 -15.76 15.81 -1.79
CA ARG A 204 -15.61 16.34 -3.15
C ARG A 204 -16.72 15.88 -4.09
N THR A 205 -17.45 14.83 -3.73
CA THR A 205 -18.55 14.30 -4.55
C THR A 205 -19.83 15.13 -4.41
N GLU A 206 -19.94 15.93 -3.35
CA GLU A 206 -21.16 16.67 -2.99
C GLU A 206 -22.42 15.79 -2.85
N LEU A 207 -22.27 14.48 -2.65
CA LEU A 207 -23.39 13.54 -2.51
C LEU A 207 -24.34 13.93 -1.37
N ASN A 208 -23.84 14.58 -0.32
CA ASN A 208 -24.66 15.11 0.78
C ASN A 208 -25.65 16.21 0.35
N ASN A 209 -25.42 16.84 -0.80
CA ASN A 209 -26.30 17.87 -1.35
C ASN A 209 -27.29 17.32 -2.39
N ILE A 210 -27.10 16.07 -2.82
CA ILE A 210 -28.02 15.41 -3.74
C ILE A 210 -29.13 14.78 -2.91
N PRO A 211 -30.41 15.14 -3.09
CA PRO A 211 -31.51 14.55 -2.34
C PRO A 211 -31.83 13.14 -2.86
N HIS A 212 -32.16 12.24 -1.93
CA HIS A 212 -32.67 10.92 -2.28
C HIS A 212 -34.00 11.04 -3.05
N ARG A 213 -34.11 10.34 -4.18
CA ARG A 213 -35.29 10.33 -5.05
C ARG A 213 -35.58 8.90 -5.50
N ASN A 214 -36.63 8.31 -4.96
CA ASN A 214 -37.04 6.92 -5.24
C ASN A 214 -37.00 6.59 -6.74
N GLY A 215 -36.19 5.61 -7.12
CA GLY A 215 -36.05 5.11 -8.50
C GLY A 215 -35.32 6.01 -9.51
N ILE A 216 -34.88 7.20 -9.11
CA ILE A 216 -34.10 8.12 -9.97
C ILE A 216 -32.69 8.34 -9.41
N PHE A 217 -32.60 8.48 -8.08
CA PHE A 217 -31.34 8.64 -7.36
C PHE A 217 -31.53 8.09 -5.94
N ASP A 218 -31.49 6.78 -5.81
CA ASP A 218 -31.65 6.05 -4.55
C ASP A 218 -30.35 5.35 -4.14
N CYS A 219 -30.42 4.47 -3.15
CA CYS A 219 -29.24 3.98 -2.44
C CYS A 219 -28.18 3.37 -3.36
N ASP A 220 -28.56 2.67 -4.43
CA ASP A 220 -27.61 2.09 -5.38
C ASP A 220 -26.88 3.14 -6.22
N ASP A 221 -27.52 4.25 -6.57
CA ASP A 221 -26.87 5.35 -7.29
C ASP A 221 -25.78 6.00 -6.43
N TYR A 222 -26.03 6.22 -5.14
CA TYR A 222 -25.03 6.79 -4.24
C TYR A 222 -23.77 5.91 -4.12
N VAL A 223 -23.93 4.59 -3.97
CA VAL A 223 -22.77 3.69 -3.82
C VAL A 223 -21.96 3.55 -5.09
N MET A 224 -22.61 3.59 -6.25
CA MET A 224 -21.96 3.55 -7.56
C MET A 224 -21.22 4.86 -7.84
N ALA A 225 -21.85 6.00 -7.54
CA ALA A 225 -21.22 7.31 -7.65
C ALA A 225 -19.96 7.39 -6.77
N PHE A 226 -20.06 6.99 -5.49
CA PHE A 226 -18.92 7.02 -4.58
C PHE A 226 -17.79 6.07 -5.00
N LYS A 227 -18.10 4.82 -5.38
CA LYS A 227 -17.09 3.87 -5.90
C LYS A 227 -16.36 4.44 -7.13
N THR A 228 -17.08 5.11 -8.02
CA THR A 228 -16.51 5.77 -9.21
C THR A 228 -15.54 6.88 -8.81
N GLU A 229 -15.90 7.71 -7.83
CA GLU A 229 -15.03 8.80 -7.37
C GLU A 229 -13.77 8.31 -6.64
N VAL A 230 -13.86 7.20 -5.89
CA VAL A 230 -12.66 6.55 -5.32
C VAL A 230 -11.74 6.03 -6.42
N ALA A 231 -12.28 5.44 -7.49
CA ALA A 231 -11.49 4.99 -8.63
C ALA A 231 -10.81 6.15 -9.37
N LYS A 232 -11.53 7.25 -9.63
CA LYS A 232 -10.97 8.48 -10.22
C LYS A 232 -9.86 9.06 -9.35
N TRP A 233 -10.08 9.14 -8.03
CA TRP A 233 -9.06 9.60 -7.10
C TRP A 233 -7.77 8.77 -7.23
N GLY A 234 -7.87 7.44 -7.20
CA GLY A 234 -6.73 6.54 -7.38
C GLY A 234 -5.97 6.82 -8.69
N ASN A 235 -6.70 6.90 -9.82
CA ASN A 235 -6.13 7.17 -11.13
C ASN A 235 -5.41 8.54 -11.23
N THR A 236 -5.91 9.56 -10.54
CA THR A 236 -5.28 10.89 -10.53
C THR A 236 -4.13 11.02 -9.53
N THR A 237 -4.09 10.17 -8.51
CA THR A 237 -3.14 10.27 -7.39
C THR A 237 -1.86 9.45 -7.63
N PHE A 238 -1.98 8.32 -8.30
CA PHE A 238 -0.90 7.35 -8.42
C PHE A 238 -0.50 7.13 -9.89
N GLN A 239 0.80 7.15 -10.15
CA GLN A 239 1.36 6.83 -11.47
C GLN A 239 1.85 5.38 -11.57
N ALA A 240 2.00 4.67 -10.43
CA ALA A 240 2.22 3.23 -10.44
C ALA A 240 0.96 2.48 -10.92
N LEU A 241 1.18 1.37 -11.62
CA LEU A 241 0.13 0.46 -12.11
C LEU A 241 0.22 -0.88 -11.37
N GLY A 242 -0.74 -1.78 -11.62
CA GLY A 242 -0.71 -3.15 -11.06
C GLY A 242 -1.47 -3.34 -9.75
N PHE A 243 -2.26 -2.36 -9.34
CA PHE A 243 -3.13 -2.42 -8.16
C PHE A 243 -4.43 -1.63 -8.39
N SER A 244 -5.41 -1.81 -7.50
CA SER A 244 -6.68 -1.06 -7.43
C SER A 244 -6.83 -0.40 -6.06
N VAL A 245 -7.71 0.59 -5.92
CA VAL A 245 -8.09 1.12 -4.61
C VAL A 245 -9.32 0.38 -4.12
N LEU A 246 -9.29 -0.18 -2.91
CA LEU A 246 -10.43 -0.89 -2.34
C LEU A 246 -11.58 0.09 -2.06
N CYS A 247 -12.71 -0.13 -2.73
CA CYS A 247 -13.99 0.47 -2.40
C CYS A 247 -15.08 -0.51 -2.85
N GLY A 248 -15.57 -1.31 -1.91
CA GLY A 248 -16.61 -2.26 -2.19
C GLY A 248 -18.00 -1.61 -2.19
N ILE A 249 -18.94 -2.25 -2.87
CA ILE A 249 -20.38 -1.99 -2.75
C ILE A 249 -21.04 -3.20 -2.13
N MET A 250 -22.13 -2.96 -1.40
CA MET A 250 -22.89 -3.98 -0.72
C MET A 250 -24.37 -3.61 -0.72
N PHE A 251 -25.19 -4.59 -1.09
CA PHE A 251 -26.63 -4.54 -0.97
C PHE A 251 -27.02 -5.44 0.20
N GLY A 252 -27.78 -4.89 1.13
CA GLY A 252 -28.23 -5.58 2.32
C GLY A 252 -29.73 -5.45 2.55
N LYS A 253 -30.26 -6.30 3.44
CA LYS A 253 -31.67 -6.33 3.80
C LYS A 253 -31.86 -6.30 5.32
N ARG A 254 -32.87 -5.55 5.78
CA ARG A 254 -33.30 -5.48 7.17
C ARG A 254 -34.83 -5.32 7.21
N ASN A 255 -35.55 -6.26 7.82
CA ASN A 255 -37.02 -6.22 7.93
C ASN A 255 -37.73 -5.90 6.60
N GLU A 256 -37.40 -6.63 5.53
CA GLU A 256 -37.91 -6.40 4.16
C GLU A 256 -37.46 -5.11 3.45
N ILE A 257 -36.68 -4.24 4.11
CA ILE A 257 -36.11 -3.03 3.51
C ILE A 257 -34.74 -3.35 2.94
N MET A 258 -34.57 -3.06 1.65
CA MET A 258 -33.27 -3.12 0.95
C MET A 258 -32.52 -1.81 1.13
N HIS A 259 -31.20 -1.89 1.26
CA HIS A 259 -30.32 -0.73 1.33
C HIS A 259 -29.00 -1.04 0.63
N ALA A 260 -28.33 -0.02 0.10
CA ALA A 260 -27.01 -0.16 -0.50
C ALA A 260 -26.03 0.79 0.19
N TYR A 261 -24.83 0.31 0.47
CA TYR A 261 -23.75 1.07 1.11
C TYR A 261 -22.39 0.58 0.61
N ASN A 262 -21.35 1.39 0.81
CA ASN A 262 -19.99 1.00 0.49
C ASN A 262 -19.34 0.27 1.67
N TRP A 263 -18.22 -0.39 1.42
CA TRP A 263 -17.41 -1.00 2.47
C TRP A 263 -15.92 -0.99 2.14
N ILE A 264 -15.09 -1.03 3.17
CA ILE A 264 -13.64 -1.16 3.09
C ILE A 264 -13.09 -2.05 4.21
N LEU A 265 -11.85 -2.51 4.05
CA LEU A 265 -11.05 -3.06 5.13
C LEU A 265 -10.36 -1.94 5.92
N VAL A 266 -9.83 -2.27 7.09
CA VAL A 266 -9.10 -1.32 7.93
C VAL A 266 -7.61 -1.56 7.80
N ARG A 267 -6.86 -0.58 7.27
CA ARG A 267 -5.44 -0.71 6.89
C ARG A 267 -4.52 -1.34 7.94
N ARG A 268 -4.77 -1.13 9.24
CA ARG A 268 -3.94 -1.68 10.35
C ARG A 268 -4.58 -2.87 11.09
N ASP A 269 -5.77 -3.26 10.66
CA ASP A 269 -6.57 -4.36 11.20
C ASP A 269 -7.43 -4.94 10.05
N PRO A 270 -6.81 -5.56 9.04
CA PRO A 270 -7.49 -5.87 7.78
C PRO A 270 -8.61 -6.90 7.94
N GLU A 271 -8.66 -7.66 9.04
CA GLU A 271 -9.79 -8.54 9.36
C GLU A 271 -11.07 -7.76 9.70
N ARG A 272 -10.93 -6.47 10.05
CA ARG A 272 -12.06 -5.58 10.34
C ARG A 272 -12.56 -4.92 9.06
N ILE A 273 -13.86 -5.09 8.83
CA ILE A 273 -14.62 -4.39 7.79
C ILE A 273 -15.29 -3.17 8.41
N VAL A 274 -15.30 -2.07 7.66
CA VAL A 274 -16.09 -0.88 7.98
C VAL A 274 -17.02 -0.59 6.80
N PHE A 275 -18.26 -0.25 7.12
CA PHE A 275 -19.29 0.12 6.16
C PHE A 275 -19.39 1.65 6.09
N PHE A 276 -19.68 2.18 4.92
CA PHE A 276 -19.72 3.60 4.63
C PHE A 276 -21.04 3.97 3.98
N GLU A 277 -21.74 4.95 4.55
CA GLU A 277 -23.02 5.47 4.07
C GLU A 277 -22.76 6.67 3.15
N PRO A 278 -22.76 6.51 1.82
CA PRO A 278 -22.47 7.60 0.90
C PRO A 278 -23.52 8.72 0.91
N GLN A 279 -24.71 8.52 1.48
CA GLN A 279 -25.72 9.59 1.60
C GLN A 279 -25.33 10.66 2.63
N ASN A 280 -24.60 10.29 3.69
CA ASN A 280 -24.30 11.20 4.80
C ASN A 280 -22.84 11.15 5.29
N GLY A 281 -22.00 10.29 4.72
CA GLY A 281 -20.59 10.18 5.03
C GLY A 281 -20.28 9.43 6.34
N ALA A 282 -21.25 8.72 6.92
CA ALA A 282 -21.07 8.01 8.17
C ALA A 282 -20.38 6.65 7.97
N PHE A 283 -19.53 6.28 8.93
CA PHE A 283 -18.95 4.95 9.03
C PHE A 283 -19.66 4.12 10.10
N ALA A 284 -19.85 2.82 9.84
CA ALA A 284 -20.42 1.86 10.79
C ALA A 284 -19.64 0.55 10.81
N LYS A 285 -19.71 -0.17 11.94
CA LYS A 285 -19.04 -1.49 12.12
C LYS A 285 -19.99 -2.67 11.95
N ASP A 286 -21.30 -2.42 12.01
CA ASP A 286 -22.37 -3.41 12.08
C ASP A 286 -23.32 -3.35 10.86
N ALA A 287 -22.92 -2.61 9.83
CA ALA A 287 -23.74 -2.34 8.63
C ALA A 287 -25.15 -1.82 8.98
N TRP A 288 -25.31 -1.06 10.07
CA TRP A 288 -26.62 -0.61 10.57
C TRP A 288 -27.64 -1.76 10.72
N ALA A 289 -27.15 -2.95 11.07
CA ALA A 289 -27.90 -4.20 11.17
C ALA A 289 -28.56 -4.69 9.87
N TYR A 290 -28.08 -4.25 8.70
CA TYR A 290 -28.42 -4.87 7.42
C TYR A 290 -27.62 -6.16 7.21
N THR A 291 -28.29 -7.21 6.75
CA THR A 291 -27.66 -8.48 6.38
C THR A 291 -27.27 -8.46 4.92
N ALA A 292 -26.06 -8.94 4.60
CA ALA A 292 -25.54 -9.01 3.23
C ALA A 292 -26.43 -9.87 2.31
N ASN A 293 -26.73 -9.35 1.11
CA ASN A 293 -27.39 -10.12 0.04
C ASN A 293 -26.55 -10.20 -1.24
N PHE A 294 -25.84 -9.11 -1.58
CA PHE A 294 -25.01 -9.02 -2.77
C PHE A 294 -23.91 -7.97 -2.55
N GLY A 295 -22.81 -8.07 -3.30
CA GLY A 295 -21.77 -7.05 -3.31
C GLY A 295 -20.73 -7.30 -4.39
N LEU A 296 -19.90 -6.30 -4.60
CA LEU A 296 -18.81 -6.26 -5.59
C LEU A 296 -17.64 -5.44 -5.02
N PHE A 297 -16.40 -5.79 -5.37
CA PHE A 297 -15.23 -4.93 -5.09
C PHE A 297 -14.22 -4.83 -6.24
#